data_AF-A0A813K7K3-F1
#
_entry.id   AF-A0A813K7K3-F1
#
_cell.length_a   1.000
_cell.length_b   1.000
_cell.length_c   1.000
_cell.angle_alpha   90.00
_cell.angle_beta   90.00
_cell.angle_gamma   90.00
#
_symmetry.space_group_name_H-M   'P 1'
#
loop_
_entity.id
_entity.type
_entity.pdbx_description
1 polymer ?
#
loop_
_entity_poly.entity_id
_entity_poly.type
_entity_poly.pdbx_seq_one_letter_code
_entity_poly.pdbx_strand_id
1 'polypeptide(L)'
;MAAKPPLEHNNNNDNSNNTRYLKSNGCLSNVHDNCYFAGYLNMEERAQSTWALYFSKFIDAYEALGIPIWGLTVQNEPLSTTCDWPSMFYTAQGQSHFLANHLGPLMRERHPGLKLMIHDDQTIHLMSFAGQILQDPEAAQYVDGVAYHWYSALEATFENSPAHRPFPFVPEEVGGGAYVAEIWSQLRQQEQPGQGEKFMLMTEACNGYVLGTEWVGPRPGDWGYGYAYSHDILWQLRNGAAGWTDWNLFLDAKGGPNLAGNFVDAPILVDGPDVFHKSPSFFHLAHFSTYVLPGSRRVNIKLQCGAKKQEYCQAVAFVAPDGGYAVVVITNDEITVGPIAGVGGDEPICFGSVCFPRMGGLLAPALAKGQGASLTWTIRCGTRSLSGSIPWKAIQTVIIPCS
;
A
#
# COMPACT_ATOMS: atom_id res chain seq x y z
N MET A 1 -11.17 -25.60 -40.81
CA MET A 1 -11.80 -25.15 -39.55
C MET A 1 -12.39 -26.37 -38.88
N ALA A 2 -11.68 -26.93 -37.89
CA ALA A 2 -12.17 -28.05 -37.10
C ALA A 2 -12.58 -27.51 -35.73
N ALA A 3 -13.85 -27.66 -35.39
CA ALA A 3 -14.41 -27.26 -34.10
C ALA A 3 -13.77 -28.10 -32.98
N LYS A 4 -13.31 -27.43 -31.91
CA LYS A 4 -12.95 -28.12 -30.65
C LYS A 4 -14.22 -28.73 -30.05
N PRO A 5 -14.17 -29.98 -29.54
CA PRO A 5 -15.31 -30.56 -28.85
C PRO A 5 -15.53 -29.89 -27.48
N PRO A 6 -16.75 -29.96 -26.92
CA PRO A 6 -17.07 -29.37 -25.62
C PRO A 6 -16.28 -30.07 -24.52
N LEU A 7 -15.80 -29.30 -23.53
CA LEU A 7 -15.27 -29.84 -22.29
C LEU A 7 -16.40 -30.53 -21.53
N GLU A 8 -16.41 -31.87 -21.54
CA GLU A 8 -17.25 -32.67 -20.64
C GLU A 8 -16.76 -32.46 -19.19
N HIS A 9 -17.63 -31.95 -18.33
CA HIS A 9 -17.44 -31.97 -16.88
C HIS A 9 -17.55 -33.41 -16.39
N ASN A 10 -16.40 -34.08 -16.27
CA ASN A 10 -16.34 -35.40 -15.67
C ASN A 10 -16.31 -35.26 -14.14
N ASN A 11 -17.48 -35.48 -13.53
CA ASN A 11 -17.77 -35.22 -12.11
C ASN A 11 -17.34 -36.38 -11.19
N ASN A 12 -16.21 -37.04 -11.45
CA ASN A 12 -15.69 -38.13 -10.63
C ASN A 12 -14.17 -38.27 -10.82
N ASN A 13 -13.40 -37.40 -10.17
CA ASN A 13 -12.04 -37.70 -9.70
C ASN A 13 -11.61 -36.63 -8.69
N ASP A 14 -11.62 -37.04 -7.43
CA ASP A 14 -11.11 -36.38 -6.24
C ASP A 14 -9.61 -36.03 -6.39
N ASN A 15 -9.31 -34.93 -7.08
CA ASN A 15 -7.95 -34.40 -7.26
C ASN A 15 -7.89 -32.85 -7.26
N SER A 16 -9.00 -32.16 -6.99
CA SER A 16 -9.06 -30.70 -6.87
C SER A 16 -9.01 -30.20 -5.41
N ASN A 17 -8.80 -31.09 -4.43
CA ASN A 17 -8.83 -30.79 -2.98
C ASN A 17 -7.45 -30.59 -2.33
N ASN A 18 -6.36 -30.43 -3.09
CA ASN A 18 -5.00 -30.47 -2.52
C ASN A 18 -4.56 -29.24 -1.70
N THR A 19 -5.20 -28.08 -1.85
CA THR A 19 -4.90 -26.90 -1.01
C THR A 19 -5.54 -26.98 0.37
N ARG A 20 -6.55 -27.85 0.56
CA ARG A 20 -7.24 -28.07 1.84
C ARG A 20 -6.31 -28.56 2.94
N TYR A 21 -5.24 -29.29 2.59
CA TYR A 21 -4.23 -29.79 3.53
C TYR A 21 -3.21 -28.74 3.96
N LEU A 22 -3.07 -27.66 3.19
CA LEU A 22 -2.10 -26.61 3.49
C LEU A 22 -2.58 -25.68 4.58
N LYS A 23 -3.87 -25.68 4.92
CA LYS A 23 -4.42 -24.81 5.95
C LYS A 23 -4.92 -25.57 7.18
N SER A 24 -4.51 -25.14 8.36
CA SER A 24 -5.03 -25.65 9.63
C SER A 24 -6.25 -24.83 10.06
N ASN A 25 -7.40 -25.11 9.43
CA ASN A 25 -8.68 -24.61 9.87
C ASN A 25 -9.77 -25.62 9.54
N GLY A 26 -10.46 -26.11 10.58
CA GLY A 26 -11.84 -26.51 10.42
C GLY A 26 -12.66 -25.26 10.15
N CYS A 27 -13.23 -25.14 8.95
CA CYS A 27 -14.25 -24.14 8.66
C CYS A 27 -15.38 -24.29 9.69
N LEU A 28 -15.46 -23.37 10.67
CA LEU A 28 -16.69 -23.15 11.42
C LEU A 28 -17.65 -22.45 10.45
N SER A 29 -18.44 -23.27 9.77
CA SER A 29 -19.30 -22.98 8.60
C SER A 29 -18.59 -22.98 7.25
N ASN A 30 -18.92 -24.00 6.44
CA ASN A 30 -18.77 -24.03 5.00
C ASN A 30 -19.63 -22.90 4.39
N VAL A 31 -19.09 -21.69 4.34
CA VAL A 31 -19.66 -20.70 3.41
C VAL A 31 -19.08 -21.07 2.03
N HIS A 32 -19.80 -21.94 1.30
CA HIS A 32 -19.56 -22.36 -0.09
C HIS A 32 -18.57 -23.50 -0.40
N ASP A 33 -18.36 -24.48 0.50
CA ASP A 33 -17.52 -25.68 0.24
C ASP A 33 -16.08 -25.39 -0.23
N ASN A 34 -15.50 -24.27 0.20
CA ASN A 34 -14.21 -23.83 -0.30
C ASN A 34 -13.23 -23.37 0.79
N CYS A 35 -12.12 -24.09 0.96
CA CYS A 35 -11.10 -23.83 1.99
C CYS A 35 -10.07 -22.73 1.60
N TYR A 36 -10.33 -21.94 0.55
CA TYR A 36 -9.45 -20.82 0.20
C TYR A 36 -9.58 -19.63 1.16
N PHE A 37 -10.70 -19.50 1.86
CA PHE A 37 -10.96 -18.36 2.75
C PHE A 37 -10.55 -18.67 4.18
N ALA A 38 -9.99 -17.68 4.88
CA ALA A 38 -9.59 -17.71 6.28
C ALA A 38 -8.52 -18.76 6.69
N GLY A 39 -8.16 -18.65 7.97
CA GLY A 39 -7.29 -19.50 8.79
C GLY A 39 -5.85 -19.66 8.33
N TYR A 40 -5.15 -20.64 8.90
CA TYR A 40 -3.69 -20.57 9.12
C TYR A 40 -2.95 -21.52 8.19
N LEU A 41 -1.71 -21.22 7.81
CA LEU A 41 -0.85 -22.23 7.21
C LEU A 41 -0.65 -23.38 8.21
N ASN A 42 -0.88 -24.61 7.75
CA ASN A 42 -0.70 -25.81 8.55
C ASN A 42 0.77 -25.95 8.96
N MET A 43 1.01 -26.09 10.27
CA MET A 43 2.35 -26.20 10.85
C MET A 43 3.04 -27.55 10.61
N GLU A 44 2.36 -28.52 9.99
CA GLU A 44 3.03 -29.74 9.53
C GLU A 44 4.14 -29.43 8.53
N GLU A 45 5.33 -29.99 8.77
CA GLU A 45 6.53 -29.86 7.93
C GLU A 45 6.23 -30.00 6.43
N ARG A 46 5.45 -31.03 6.08
CA ARG A 46 5.06 -31.29 4.70
C ARG A 46 4.26 -30.14 4.10
N ALA A 47 3.35 -29.53 4.86
CA ALA A 47 2.53 -28.43 4.38
C ALA A 47 3.37 -27.15 4.19
N GLN A 48 4.20 -26.81 5.18
CA GLN A 48 5.12 -25.66 5.12
C GLN A 48 6.07 -25.77 3.92
N SER A 49 6.77 -26.89 3.79
CA SER A 49 7.70 -27.14 2.69
C SER A 49 6.99 -27.19 1.31
N THR A 50 5.75 -27.71 1.25
CA THR A 50 4.95 -27.67 0.02
C THR A 50 4.56 -26.25 -0.36
N TRP A 51 4.24 -25.39 0.61
CA TRP A 51 3.88 -24.00 0.35
C TRP A 51 5.07 -23.17 -0.14
N ALA A 52 6.25 -23.34 0.46
CA ALA A 52 7.48 -22.73 -0.05
C ALA A 52 7.79 -23.18 -1.49
N LEU A 53 7.63 -24.47 -1.79
CA LEU A 53 7.81 -25.00 -3.15
C LEU A 53 6.79 -24.44 -4.15
N TYR A 54 5.57 -24.15 -3.70
CA TYR A 54 4.55 -23.52 -4.54
C TYR A 54 5.01 -22.13 -5.02
N PHE A 55 5.53 -21.28 -4.13
CA PHE A 55 6.12 -20.00 -4.52
C PHE A 55 7.26 -20.17 -5.53
N SER A 56 8.15 -21.14 -5.29
CA SER A 56 9.29 -21.35 -6.20
C SER A 56 8.82 -21.76 -7.60
N LYS A 57 7.82 -22.64 -7.70
CA LYS A 57 7.22 -23.05 -8.97
C LYS A 57 6.47 -21.94 -9.67
N PHE A 58 5.82 -21.04 -8.93
CA PHE A 58 5.19 -19.85 -9.48
C PHE A 58 6.23 -18.95 -10.17
N ILE A 59 7.35 -18.69 -9.49
CA ILE A 59 8.47 -17.90 -10.05
C ILE A 59 9.05 -18.59 -11.28
N ASP A 60 9.40 -19.89 -11.19
CA ASP A 60 9.92 -20.68 -12.30
C ASP A 60 9.00 -20.59 -13.54
N ALA A 61 7.67 -20.66 -13.33
CA ALA A 61 6.68 -20.61 -14.40
C ALA A 61 6.61 -19.24 -15.09
N TYR A 62 6.69 -18.14 -14.33
CA TYR A 62 6.70 -16.78 -14.89
C TYR A 62 8.00 -16.47 -15.62
N GLU A 63 9.14 -16.89 -15.06
CA GLU A 63 10.44 -16.71 -15.71
C GLU A 63 10.55 -17.51 -17.02
N ALA A 64 9.97 -18.71 -17.09
CA ALA A 64 9.87 -19.49 -18.32
C ALA A 64 9.06 -18.80 -19.42
N LEU A 65 8.18 -17.86 -19.05
CA LEU A 65 7.43 -16.99 -19.98
C LEU A 65 8.19 -15.68 -20.30
N GLY A 66 9.41 -15.51 -19.79
CA GLY A 66 10.21 -14.30 -19.96
C GLY A 66 9.78 -13.14 -19.05
N ILE A 67 9.05 -13.42 -17.97
CA ILE A 67 8.58 -12.43 -17.00
C ILE A 67 9.37 -12.60 -15.70
N PRO A 68 10.45 -11.82 -15.49
CA PRO A 68 11.24 -11.91 -14.27
C PRO A 68 10.44 -11.37 -13.08
N ILE A 69 10.43 -12.12 -11.97
CA ILE A 69 9.83 -11.68 -10.71
C ILE A 69 10.89 -10.99 -9.86
N TRP A 70 10.71 -9.70 -9.59
CA TRP A 70 11.67 -8.91 -8.81
C TRP A 70 11.59 -9.21 -7.31
N GLY A 71 10.38 -9.38 -6.77
CA GLY A 71 10.17 -9.57 -5.34
C GLY A 71 8.87 -10.28 -5.02
N LEU A 72 8.78 -10.72 -3.77
CA LEU A 72 7.69 -11.52 -3.23
C LEU A 72 7.41 -11.10 -1.78
N THR A 73 6.15 -10.87 -1.45
CA THR A 73 5.69 -10.77 -0.06
C THR A 73 5.31 -12.16 0.46
N VAL A 74 5.54 -12.43 1.75
CA VAL A 74 5.30 -13.78 2.32
C VAL A 74 3.81 -14.16 2.25
N GLN A 75 2.93 -13.20 2.49
CA GLN A 75 1.49 -13.36 2.47
C GLN A 75 0.85 -11.97 2.41
N ASN A 76 -0.12 -11.78 1.50
CA ASN A 76 -0.98 -10.60 1.49
C ASN A 76 -1.87 -10.57 2.74
N GLU A 77 -1.88 -9.45 3.46
CA GLU A 77 -2.70 -9.20 4.65
C GLU A 77 -2.74 -10.38 5.63
N PRO A 78 -1.59 -10.80 6.19
CA PRO A 78 -1.48 -11.94 7.09
C PRO A 78 -2.32 -11.83 8.36
N LEU A 79 -2.79 -10.64 8.75
CA LEU A 79 -3.68 -10.49 9.90
C LEU A 79 -5.16 -10.64 9.53
N SER A 80 -5.48 -10.74 8.25
CA SER A 80 -6.84 -10.91 7.77
C SER A 80 -7.41 -12.27 8.17
N THR A 81 -8.58 -12.25 8.81
CA THR A 81 -9.35 -13.44 9.19
C THR A 81 -10.66 -13.56 8.40
N THR A 82 -10.83 -12.74 7.35
CA THR A 82 -12.04 -12.72 6.53
C THR A 82 -12.34 -14.07 5.89
N CYS A 83 -13.63 -14.40 5.85
CA CYS A 83 -14.16 -15.57 5.14
C CYS A 83 -14.78 -15.19 3.79
N ASP A 84 -14.74 -13.92 3.42
CA ASP A 84 -15.43 -13.40 2.24
C ASP A 84 -14.56 -13.47 0.97
N TRP A 85 -13.24 -13.52 1.12
CA TRP A 85 -12.26 -13.64 0.03
C TRP A 85 -11.00 -14.42 0.44
N PRO A 86 -10.12 -14.82 -0.51
CA PRO A 86 -8.90 -15.56 -0.20
C PRO A 86 -8.02 -14.82 0.80
N SER A 87 -7.74 -15.46 1.93
CA SER A 87 -6.93 -14.91 3.02
C SER A 87 -6.19 -16.04 3.70
N MET A 88 -5.01 -15.80 4.28
CA MET A 88 -4.32 -16.78 5.12
C MET A 88 -3.70 -16.06 6.30
N PHE A 89 -4.18 -16.39 7.50
CA PHE A 89 -3.73 -15.78 8.72
C PHE A 89 -2.34 -16.29 9.12
N TYR A 90 -1.47 -15.37 9.53
CA TYR A 90 -0.23 -15.66 10.22
C TYR A 90 -0.15 -14.83 11.50
N THR A 91 0.37 -15.42 12.57
CA THR A 91 1.00 -14.62 13.63
C THR A 91 2.38 -14.18 13.16
N ALA A 92 2.95 -13.16 13.80
CA ALA A 92 4.34 -12.76 13.53
C ALA A 92 5.31 -13.95 13.72
N GLN A 93 5.12 -14.76 14.77
CA GLN A 93 5.91 -15.97 15.02
C GLN A 93 5.74 -17.02 13.92
N GLY A 94 4.51 -17.21 13.42
CA GLY A 94 4.23 -18.16 12.33
C GLY A 94 4.89 -17.73 11.03
N GLN A 95 4.82 -16.44 10.68
CA GLN A 95 5.49 -15.91 9.49
C GLN A 95 7.02 -15.98 9.63
N SER A 96 7.56 -15.66 10.82
CA SER A 96 8.99 -15.81 11.14
C SER A 96 9.46 -17.25 10.95
N HIS A 97 8.73 -18.21 11.53
CA HIS A 97 9.03 -19.63 11.42
C HIS A 97 9.01 -20.11 9.97
N PHE A 98 7.96 -19.78 9.21
CA PHE A 98 7.86 -20.16 7.80
C PHE A 98 9.00 -19.58 6.96
N LEU A 99 9.34 -18.30 7.19
CA LEU A 99 10.42 -17.62 6.50
C LEU A 99 11.79 -18.25 6.82
N ALA A 100 12.09 -18.45 8.11
CA ALA A 100 13.39 -18.96 8.55
C ALA A 100 13.64 -20.41 8.10
N ASN A 101 12.63 -21.27 8.18
CA ASN A 101 12.79 -22.72 8.06
C ASN A 101 12.43 -23.29 6.68
N HIS A 102 11.63 -22.57 5.87
CA HIS A 102 11.12 -23.11 4.60
C HIS A 102 11.31 -22.14 3.43
N LEU A 103 10.67 -20.96 3.49
CA LEU A 103 10.63 -20.05 2.35
C LEU A 103 11.99 -19.43 2.06
N GLY A 104 12.62 -18.84 3.08
CA GLY A 104 13.89 -18.12 2.96
C GLY A 104 15.01 -18.98 2.37
N PRO A 105 15.34 -20.15 2.97
CA PRO A 105 16.39 -21.03 2.46
C PRO A 105 16.15 -21.44 1.00
N LEU A 106 14.92 -21.87 0.67
CA LEU A 106 14.57 -22.34 -0.67
C LEU A 106 14.68 -21.23 -1.71
N MET A 107 14.22 -20.01 -1.39
CA MET A 107 14.32 -18.87 -2.31
C MET A 107 15.76 -18.42 -2.50
N ARG A 108 16.61 -18.43 -1.46
CA ARG A 108 18.03 -18.11 -1.61
C ARG A 108 18.79 -19.14 -2.45
N GLU A 109 18.40 -20.41 -2.38
CA GLU A 109 18.99 -21.48 -3.19
C GLU A 109 18.57 -21.37 -4.67
N ARG A 110 17.27 -21.27 -4.93
CA ARG A 110 16.71 -21.37 -6.29
C ARG A 110 16.62 -20.03 -7.02
N HIS A 111 16.42 -18.96 -6.27
CA HIS A 111 16.07 -17.62 -6.76
C HIS A 111 16.91 -16.51 -6.07
N PRO A 112 18.25 -16.56 -6.12
CA PRO A 112 19.12 -15.72 -5.28
C PRO A 112 18.97 -14.20 -5.50
N GLY A 113 18.38 -13.77 -6.63
CA GLY A 113 18.09 -12.36 -6.92
C GLY A 113 16.75 -11.84 -6.40
N LEU A 114 15.84 -12.74 -5.98
CA LEU A 114 14.49 -12.40 -5.54
C LEU A 114 14.50 -11.62 -4.22
N LYS A 115 13.76 -10.52 -4.16
CA LYS A 115 13.54 -9.75 -2.93
C LYS A 115 12.40 -10.35 -2.10
N LEU A 116 12.68 -10.67 -0.83
CA LEU A 116 11.67 -11.18 0.09
C LEU A 116 11.20 -10.08 1.04
N MET A 117 9.89 -9.91 1.11
CA MET A 117 9.23 -8.89 1.92
C MET A 117 8.30 -9.53 2.95
N ILE A 118 8.36 -9.03 4.18
CA ILE A 118 7.48 -9.46 5.28
C ILE A 118 6.35 -8.46 5.52
N HIS A 119 5.42 -8.84 6.40
CA HIS A 119 4.26 -8.03 6.80
C HIS A 119 3.18 -7.92 5.72
N ASP A 120 3.26 -6.97 4.77
CA ASP A 120 2.27 -6.81 3.69
C ASP A 120 0.83 -6.60 4.21
N ASP A 121 0.70 -5.74 5.22
CA ASP A 121 -0.56 -5.42 5.90
C ASP A 121 -0.58 -3.96 6.39
N GLN A 122 -1.63 -3.56 7.12
CA GLN A 122 -1.85 -2.20 7.61
C GLN A 122 -0.66 -1.62 8.39
N THR A 123 -0.36 -0.35 8.14
CA THR A 123 0.64 0.46 8.88
C THR A 123 0.51 0.35 10.40
N ILE A 124 -0.72 0.28 10.94
CA ILE A 124 -0.99 0.18 12.39
C ILE A 124 -0.43 -1.09 13.04
N HIS A 125 -0.10 -2.12 12.25
CA HIS A 125 0.42 -3.40 12.73
C HIS A 125 1.92 -3.57 12.51
N LEU A 126 2.58 -2.61 11.86
CA LEU A 126 4.02 -2.64 11.58
C LEU A 126 4.87 -2.95 12.82
N MET A 127 4.61 -2.25 13.92
CA MET A 127 5.38 -2.43 15.17
C MET A 127 5.11 -3.78 15.83
N SER A 128 3.84 -4.20 15.90
CA SER A 128 3.46 -5.44 16.58
C SER A 128 3.73 -6.69 15.74
N PHE A 129 4.00 -6.56 14.44
CA PHE A 129 4.21 -7.69 13.54
C PHE A 129 5.59 -7.67 12.88
N ALA A 130 5.87 -6.72 11.99
CA ALA A 130 7.16 -6.63 11.30
C ALA A 130 8.31 -6.45 12.30
N GLY A 131 8.12 -5.57 13.29
CA GLY A 131 9.09 -5.35 14.37
C GLY A 131 9.42 -6.62 15.18
N GLN A 132 8.49 -7.57 15.33
CA GLN A 132 8.77 -8.84 16.01
C GLN A 132 9.59 -9.79 15.12
N ILE A 133 9.27 -9.89 13.83
CA ILE A 133 10.01 -10.75 12.89
C ILE A 133 11.46 -10.25 12.74
N LEU A 134 11.65 -8.93 12.70
CA LEU A 134 12.99 -8.33 12.62
C LEU A 134 13.85 -8.61 13.87
N GLN A 135 13.26 -8.98 15.00
CA GLN A 135 14.01 -9.37 16.21
C GLN A 135 14.46 -10.84 16.19
N ASP A 136 13.92 -11.66 15.29
CA ASP A 136 14.32 -13.06 15.10
C ASP A 136 15.44 -13.13 14.05
N PRO A 137 16.71 -13.36 14.45
CA PRO A 137 17.83 -13.37 13.52
C PRO A 137 17.75 -14.49 12.47
N GLU A 138 17.05 -15.60 12.77
CA GLU A 138 16.92 -16.72 11.84
C GLU A 138 16.01 -16.36 10.66
N ALA A 139 15.00 -15.53 10.88
CA ALA A 139 14.12 -15.01 9.84
C ALA A 139 14.68 -13.73 9.20
N ALA A 140 15.16 -12.78 10.02
CA ALA A 140 15.60 -11.45 9.60
C ALA A 140 16.70 -11.47 8.51
N GLN A 141 17.57 -12.48 8.53
CA GLN A 141 18.59 -12.66 7.49
C GLN A 141 18.02 -12.83 6.07
N TYR A 142 16.76 -13.29 5.95
CA TYR A 142 16.07 -13.47 4.67
C TYR A 142 15.23 -12.26 4.28
N VAL A 143 15.04 -11.26 5.14
CA VAL A 143 14.18 -10.11 4.87
C VAL A 143 14.93 -9.08 4.05
N ASP A 144 14.55 -8.85 2.79
CA ASP A 144 15.07 -7.74 1.98
C ASP A 144 14.26 -6.45 2.20
N GLY A 145 12.97 -6.57 2.50
CA GLY A 145 12.14 -5.42 2.77
C GLY A 145 10.94 -5.68 3.68
N VAL A 146 10.30 -4.59 4.09
CA VAL A 146 9.03 -4.64 4.83
C VAL A 146 7.97 -3.99 3.96
N ALA A 147 6.93 -4.78 3.65
CA ALA A 147 5.78 -4.37 2.89
C ALA A 147 4.64 -3.92 3.81
N TYR A 148 3.81 -2.98 3.38
CA TYR A 148 2.68 -2.48 4.16
C TYR A 148 1.66 -1.75 3.30
N HIS A 149 0.45 -1.63 3.84
CA HIS A 149 -0.74 -1.17 3.12
C HIS A 149 -1.43 0.01 3.80
N TRP A 150 -2.40 0.58 3.08
CA TRP A 150 -3.34 1.59 3.56
C TRP A 150 -4.70 1.50 2.82
N TYR A 151 -5.85 1.64 3.49
CA TYR A 151 -7.16 1.44 2.83
C TYR A 151 -8.25 2.46 3.12
N SER A 152 -8.05 3.46 3.97
CA SER A 152 -9.11 4.43 4.27
C SER A 152 -8.69 5.85 3.94
N ALA A 153 -9.41 6.56 3.07
CA ALA A 153 -9.19 7.99 2.77
C ALA A 153 -8.95 8.84 4.03
N LEU A 154 -9.61 8.46 5.13
CA LEU A 154 -9.40 9.03 6.47
C LEU A 154 -8.03 8.66 7.02
N GLU A 155 -7.62 7.40 7.02
CA GLU A 155 -6.27 6.98 7.41
C GLU A 155 -5.19 7.75 6.62
N ALA A 156 -5.28 7.98 5.29
CA ALA A 156 -4.17 8.66 4.59
C ALA A 156 -4.12 10.11 5.05
N THR A 157 -5.30 10.72 5.16
CA THR A 157 -5.46 12.12 5.54
C THR A 157 -5.15 12.37 7.01
N PHE A 158 -5.34 11.39 7.90
CA PHE A 158 -5.25 11.55 9.36
C PHE A 158 -4.06 10.83 10.00
N GLU A 159 -3.73 9.59 9.61
CA GLU A 159 -2.53 8.90 10.09
C GLU A 159 -1.25 9.65 9.72
N ASN A 160 -1.31 10.36 8.59
CA ASN A 160 -0.17 11.12 8.11
C ASN A 160 -0.32 12.63 8.34
N SER A 161 -1.22 13.13 9.19
CA SER A 161 -1.37 14.58 9.40
C SER A 161 -0.99 15.03 10.82
N PRO A 162 0.12 15.77 11.00
CA PRO A 162 0.42 16.42 12.27
C PRO A 162 -0.51 17.61 12.58
N ALA A 163 -1.23 18.13 11.58
CA ALA A 163 -1.96 19.41 11.63
C ALA A 163 -3.41 19.31 12.13
N HIS A 164 -4.05 18.16 11.92
CA HIS A 164 -5.46 17.96 12.23
C HIS A 164 -5.60 16.71 13.07
N ARG A 165 -5.67 16.90 14.39
CA ARG A 165 -6.18 15.86 15.29
C ARG A 165 -7.70 15.82 15.09
N PRO A 166 -8.28 14.83 14.36
CA PRO A 166 -9.74 14.68 14.36
C PRO A 166 -10.23 14.35 15.78
N PHE A 167 -9.34 13.73 16.57
CA PHE A 167 -9.59 13.29 17.93
C PHE A 167 -8.48 13.81 18.86
N PRO A 168 -8.76 14.77 19.76
CA PRO A 168 -7.75 15.36 20.64
C PRO A 168 -7.10 14.39 21.65
N PHE A 169 -7.63 13.17 21.78
CA PHE A 169 -7.10 12.10 22.61
C PHE A 169 -6.13 11.15 21.90
N VAL A 170 -5.95 11.28 20.58
CA VAL A 170 -4.94 10.54 19.82
C VAL A 170 -3.63 11.35 19.89
N PRO A 171 -2.50 10.75 20.35
CA PRO A 171 -1.20 11.42 20.41
C PRO A 171 -0.78 12.06 19.08
N GLU A 172 0.17 13.02 19.14
CA GLU A 172 0.84 13.55 17.95
C GLU A 172 1.50 12.40 17.17
N GLU A 173 1.19 12.31 15.88
CA GLU A 173 1.74 11.32 14.93
C GLU A 173 1.44 9.85 15.28
N VAL A 174 0.19 9.53 15.65
CA VAL A 174 -0.24 8.12 15.63
C VAL A 174 -0.69 7.75 14.23
N GLY A 175 0.09 6.90 13.57
CA GLY A 175 -0.29 6.25 12.31
C GLY A 175 0.77 6.35 11.21
N GLY A 176 0.60 5.52 10.19
CA GLY A 176 1.30 5.53 8.92
C GLY A 176 2.81 5.79 9.00
N GLY A 177 3.19 7.03 8.70
CA GLY A 177 4.58 7.45 8.54
C GLY A 177 5.48 7.27 9.77
N ALA A 178 4.98 7.46 11.00
CA ALA A 178 5.83 7.33 12.20
C ALA A 178 6.28 5.89 12.45
N TYR A 179 5.37 4.92 12.27
CA TYR A 179 5.70 3.50 12.36
C TYR A 179 6.58 3.05 11.21
N VAL A 180 6.39 3.61 10.02
CA VAL A 180 7.30 3.37 8.88
C VAL A 180 8.71 3.87 9.19
N ALA A 181 8.86 5.06 9.76
CA ALA A 181 10.18 5.60 10.13
C ALA A 181 10.88 4.76 11.21
N GLU A 182 10.12 4.29 12.20
CA GLU A 182 10.64 3.44 13.28
C GLU A 182 11.06 2.06 12.76
N ILE A 183 10.21 1.38 11.99
CA ILE A 183 10.59 0.08 11.39
C ILE A 183 11.72 0.25 10.38
N TRP A 184 11.74 1.33 9.60
CA TRP A 184 12.87 1.63 8.73
C TRP A 184 14.18 1.76 9.51
N SER A 185 14.14 2.46 10.65
CA SER A 185 15.29 2.59 11.56
C SER A 185 15.78 1.24 12.08
N GLN A 186 14.86 0.32 12.40
CA GLN A 186 15.21 -1.04 12.83
C GLN A 186 15.78 -1.88 11.68
N LEU A 187 15.12 -1.88 10.52
CA LEU A 187 15.51 -2.66 9.34
C LEU A 187 16.91 -2.28 8.84
N ARG A 188 17.21 -0.98 8.74
CA ARG A 188 18.51 -0.50 8.25
C ARG A 188 19.67 -0.80 9.21
N GLN A 189 19.40 -1.00 10.51
CA GLN A 189 20.45 -1.41 11.46
C GLN A 189 20.93 -2.86 11.18
N GLN A 190 20.17 -3.63 10.41
CA GLN A 190 20.50 -5.00 10.02
C GLN A 190 21.29 -5.07 8.71
N GLU A 191 21.53 -3.94 8.04
CA GLU A 191 22.34 -3.90 6.82
C GLU A 191 23.78 -4.32 7.10
N GLN A 192 24.25 -5.31 6.35
CA GLN A 192 25.64 -5.77 6.42
C GLN A 192 26.39 -5.46 5.13
N PRO A 193 27.70 -5.15 5.20
CA PRO A 193 28.52 -4.94 4.00
C PRO A 193 28.44 -6.13 3.05
N GLY A 194 28.12 -5.88 1.78
CA GLY A 194 28.01 -6.92 0.75
C GLY A 194 26.66 -7.64 0.69
N GLN A 195 25.72 -7.34 1.59
CA GLN A 195 24.31 -7.71 1.43
C GLN A 195 23.58 -6.63 0.60
N GLY A 196 22.48 -7.01 -0.06
CA GLY A 196 21.65 -6.07 -0.80
C GLY A 196 21.00 -5.02 0.11
N GLU A 197 20.71 -3.84 -0.44
CA GLU A 197 20.03 -2.76 0.28
C GLU A 197 18.68 -3.22 0.81
N LYS A 198 18.39 -2.88 2.07
CA LYS A 198 17.08 -3.14 2.67
C LYS A 198 16.12 -2.01 2.29
N PHE A 199 14.82 -2.28 2.25
CA PHE A 199 13.85 -1.26 1.86
C PHE A 199 12.48 -1.39 2.54
N MET A 200 11.81 -0.26 2.68
CA MET A 200 10.39 -0.19 3.01
C MET A 200 9.59 -0.01 1.71
N LEU A 201 8.48 -0.70 1.52
CA LEU A 201 7.64 -0.55 0.34
C LEU A 201 6.15 -0.52 0.73
N MET A 202 5.44 0.52 0.31
CA MET A 202 3.99 0.45 0.31
C MET A 202 3.54 -0.38 -0.89
N THR A 203 3.05 -1.58 -0.63
CA THR A 203 2.72 -2.60 -1.65
C THR A 203 1.28 -2.54 -2.11
N GLU A 204 0.41 -1.88 -1.34
CA GLU A 204 -1.00 -1.75 -1.70
C GLU A 204 -1.65 -0.53 -1.07
N ALA A 205 -2.47 0.16 -1.86
CA ALA A 205 -3.31 1.25 -1.40
C ALA A 205 -4.50 1.47 -2.33
N CYS A 206 -5.67 1.80 -1.78
CA CYS A 206 -6.82 2.20 -2.57
C CYS A 206 -7.79 3.15 -1.84
N ASN A 207 -8.50 3.97 -2.61
CA ASN A 207 -9.69 4.70 -2.15
C ASN A 207 -10.96 3.86 -2.37
N GLY A 208 -12.12 4.38 -1.94
CA GLY A 208 -13.42 3.74 -2.14
C GLY A 208 -13.89 2.90 -0.94
N TYR A 209 -13.02 2.74 0.07
CA TYR A 209 -13.34 2.20 1.38
C TYR A 209 -13.25 3.28 2.46
N VAL A 210 -14.20 3.26 3.40
CA VAL A 210 -14.22 4.12 4.59
C VAL A 210 -14.62 3.25 5.78
N LEU A 211 -13.74 3.19 6.78
CA LEU A 211 -13.96 2.39 7.98
C LEU A 211 -15.28 2.78 8.68
N GLY A 212 -16.15 1.80 8.91
CA GLY A 212 -17.41 1.98 9.62
C GLY A 212 -18.55 2.60 8.81
N THR A 213 -18.40 2.78 7.49
CA THR A 213 -19.53 3.15 6.61
C THR A 213 -19.85 2.06 5.60
N GLU A 214 -20.97 2.23 4.90
CA GLU A 214 -21.22 1.51 3.67
C GLU A 214 -20.12 1.81 2.65
N TRP A 215 -19.91 0.85 1.75
CA TRP A 215 -19.00 0.95 0.61
C TRP A 215 -19.26 2.21 -0.20
N VAL A 216 -18.19 2.91 -0.54
CA VAL A 216 -18.29 4.19 -1.23
C VAL A 216 -17.97 4.04 -2.72
N GLY A 217 -17.14 3.05 -3.08
CA GLY A 217 -16.82 2.69 -4.45
C GLY A 217 -16.14 3.82 -5.23
N PRO A 218 -16.14 3.75 -6.57
CA PRO A 218 -15.59 4.80 -7.40
C PRO A 218 -16.29 6.14 -7.24
N ARG A 219 -15.51 7.23 -7.20
CA ARG A 219 -16.03 8.61 -7.23
C ARG A 219 -15.37 9.40 -8.36
N PRO A 220 -15.87 9.26 -9.61
CA PRO A 220 -15.27 9.93 -10.76
C PRO A 220 -15.18 11.45 -10.56
N GLY A 221 -13.97 11.99 -10.68
CA GLY A 221 -13.70 13.42 -10.53
C GLY A 221 -13.57 13.93 -9.09
N ASP A 222 -13.66 13.05 -8.07
CA ASP A 222 -13.42 13.44 -6.68
C ASP A 222 -11.94 13.77 -6.45
N TRP A 223 -11.63 15.05 -6.27
CA TRP A 223 -10.27 15.51 -6.05
C TRP A 223 -9.71 15.08 -4.68
N GLY A 224 -10.58 14.80 -3.71
CA GLY A 224 -10.16 14.26 -2.41
C GLY A 224 -9.47 12.91 -2.55
N TYR A 225 -9.95 12.07 -3.47
CA TYR A 225 -9.31 10.78 -3.78
C TYR A 225 -7.92 10.96 -4.40
N GLY A 226 -7.76 11.96 -5.28
CA GLY A 226 -6.43 12.34 -5.79
C GLY A 226 -5.49 12.82 -4.69
N TYR A 227 -5.98 13.72 -3.83
CA TYR A 227 -5.20 14.27 -2.72
C TYR A 227 -4.70 13.18 -1.77
N ALA A 228 -5.57 12.24 -1.36
CA ALA A 228 -5.22 11.14 -0.46
C ALA A 228 -3.99 10.36 -0.97
N TYR A 229 -3.94 10.05 -2.27
CA TYR A 229 -2.80 9.37 -2.89
C TYR A 229 -1.53 10.22 -2.78
N SER A 230 -1.56 11.45 -3.26
CA SER A 230 -0.34 12.28 -3.25
C SER A 230 0.16 12.62 -1.85
N HIS A 231 -0.76 12.83 -0.91
CA HIS A 231 -0.44 13.12 0.48
C HIS A 231 0.26 11.92 1.10
N ASP A 232 -0.33 10.73 0.98
CA ASP A 232 0.26 9.53 1.52
C ASP A 232 1.62 9.21 0.85
N ILE A 233 1.72 9.23 -0.48
CA ILE A 233 3.00 9.01 -1.18
C ILE A 233 4.09 9.95 -0.66
N LEU A 234 3.78 11.25 -0.49
CA LEU A 234 4.71 12.23 0.08
C LEU A 234 5.19 11.83 1.47
N TRP A 235 4.28 11.36 2.32
CA TRP A 235 4.60 10.95 3.68
C TRP A 235 5.40 9.67 3.76
N GLN A 236 5.02 8.64 3.00
CA GLN A 236 5.74 7.38 2.97
C GLN A 236 7.18 7.60 2.52
N LEU A 237 7.39 8.33 1.41
CA LEU A 237 8.72 8.61 0.87
C LEU A 237 9.57 9.47 1.81
N ARG A 238 8.96 10.34 2.63
CA ARG A 238 9.68 11.13 3.64
C ARG A 238 10.14 10.28 4.83
N ASN A 239 9.42 9.20 5.13
CA ASN A 239 9.65 8.37 6.32
C ASN A 239 10.45 7.08 6.07
N GLY A 240 10.91 6.83 4.85
CA GLY A 240 11.83 5.73 4.54
C GLY A 240 11.33 4.75 3.47
N ALA A 241 10.11 4.93 2.97
CA ALA A 241 9.62 4.17 1.83
C ALA A 241 10.50 4.39 0.59
N ALA A 242 10.83 3.31 -0.10
CA ALA A 242 11.53 3.32 -1.38
C ALA A 242 10.55 3.36 -2.57
N GLY A 243 9.27 3.07 -2.34
CA GLY A 243 8.24 3.03 -3.37
C GLY A 243 6.82 3.00 -2.81
N TRP A 244 5.86 3.06 -3.72
CA TRP A 244 4.43 3.06 -3.43
C TRP A 244 3.67 2.43 -4.60
N THR A 245 2.69 1.57 -4.30
CA THR A 245 1.99 0.76 -5.29
C THR A 245 0.48 0.92 -5.11
N ASP A 246 -0.20 1.29 -6.20
CA ASP A 246 -1.67 1.32 -6.26
C ASP A 246 -2.23 -0.10 -6.31
N TRP A 247 -3.50 -0.30 -5.92
CA TRP A 247 -4.11 -1.61 -5.89
C TRP A 247 -4.53 -2.14 -7.28
N ASN A 248 -5.67 -1.66 -7.81
CA ASN A 248 -6.19 -2.09 -9.10
C ASN A 248 -5.87 -1.05 -10.17
N LEU A 249 -5.07 -1.43 -11.18
CA LEU A 249 -4.72 -0.54 -12.30
C LEU A 249 -5.94 0.05 -13.01
N PHE A 250 -7.01 -0.74 -13.15
CA PHE A 250 -8.29 -0.30 -13.70
C PHE A 250 -9.44 -1.13 -13.12
N LEU A 251 -10.61 -0.50 -12.97
CA LEU A 251 -11.87 -1.14 -12.59
C LEU A 251 -13.00 -0.67 -13.51
N ASP A 252 -14.14 -1.34 -13.48
CA ASP A 252 -15.34 -0.81 -14.14
C ASP A 252 -15.92 0.40 -13.38
N ALA A 253 -16.93 1.07 -13.95
CA ALA A 253 -17.59 2.22 -13.33
C ALA A 253 -18.24 1.93 -11.96
N LYS A 254 -18.37 0.65 -11.56
CA LYS A 254 -18.88 0.23 -10.24
C LYS A 254 -17.78 -0.14 -9.26
N GLY A 255 -16.52 -0.21 -9.69
CA GLY A 255 -15.38 -0.60 -8.86
C GLY A 255 -15.12 -2.10 -8.83
N GLY A 256 -15.58 -2.83 -9.85
CA GLY A 256 -15.42 -4.27 -9.98
C GLY A 256 -14.78 -4.70 -11.31
N PRO A 257 -14.92 -5.99 -11.68
CA PRO A 257 -15.61 -7.05 -10.94
C PRO A 257 -14.86 -7.46 -9.66
N ASN A 258 -15.59 -7.74 -8.59
CA ASN A 258 -15.03 -8.21 -7.32
C ASN A 258 -15.84 -9.38 -6.80
N LEU A 259 -15.16 -10.47 -6.39
CA LEU A 259 -15.80 -11.71 -5.93
C LEU A 259 -16.72 -11.51 -4.72
N ALA A 260 -16.31 -10.67 -3.77
CA ALA A 260 -17.00 -10.44 -2.51
C ALA A 260 -17.95 -9.23 -2.56
N GLY A 261 -18.08 -8.58 -3.73
CA GLY A 261 -18.75 -7.28 -3.82
C GLY A 261 -18.02 -6.16 -3.07
N ASN A 262 -16.73 -6.35 -2.76
CA ASN A 262 -15.86 -5.36 -2.14
C ASN A 262 -15.35 -4.38 -3.21
N PHE A 263 -16.22 -3.46 -3.64
CA PHE A 263 -15.90 -2.51 -4.70
C PHE A 263 -15.15 -1.29 -4.17
N VAL A 264 -14.10 -0.89 -4.89
CA VAL A 264 -13.20 0.22 -4.54
C VAL A 264 -13.02 1.16 -5.74
N ASP A 265 -12.34 2.28 -5.54
CA ASP A 265 -11.96 3.17 -6.65
C ASP A 265 -10.68 2.69 -7.34
N ALA A 266 -10.44 3.17 -8.56
CA ALA A 266 -9.19 2.97 -9.28
C ALA A 266 -8.78 4.24 -10.04
N PRO A 267 -7.48 4.45 -10.31
CA PRO A 267 -7.00 5.54 -11.15
C PRO A 267 -7.63 5.58 -12.55
N ILE A 268 -7.99 4.41 -13.09
CA ILE A 268 -8.64 4.29 -14.39
C ILE A 268 -9.96 3.54 -14.23
N LEU A 269 -11.05 4.14 -14.69
CA LEU A 269 -12.38 3.52 -14.71
C LEU A 269 -12.80 3.24 -16.15
N VAL A 270 -13.07 1.98 -16.45
CA VAL A 270 -13.50 1.52 -17.78
C VAL A 270 -15.02 1.65 -17.90
N ASP A 271 -15.47 2.31 -18.96
CA ASP A 271 -16.86 2.68 -19.21
C ASP A 271 -17.30 2.20 -20.60
N GLY A 272 -17.16 0.89 -20.84
CA GLY A 272 -17.44 0.25 -22.12
C GLY A 272 -16.18 -0.22 -22.86
N PRO A 273 -16.32 -0.72 -24.11
CA PRO A 273 -15.23 -1.38 -24.82
C PRO A 273 -14.10 -0.44 -25.25
N ASP A 274 -14.43 0.83 -25.51
CA ASP A 274 -13.50 1.81 -26.11
C ASP A 274 -13.39 3.12 -25.30
N VAL A 275 -13.97 3.16 -24.10
CA VAL A 275 -14.01 4.37 -23.26
C VAL A 275 -13.48 4.05 -21.87
N PHE A 276 -12.56 4.88 -21.40
CA PHE A 276 -12.08 4.88 -20.03
C PHE A 276 -11.90 6.30 -19.53
N HIS A 277 -12.05 6.48 -18.22
CA HIS A 277 -11.89 7.74 -17.52
C HIS A 277 -10.65 7.68 -16.64
N LYS A 278 -9.85 8.74 -16.68
CA LYS A 278 -8.72 8.91 -15.75
C LYS A 278 -9.19 9.71 -14.55
N SER A 279 -9.24 9.09 -13.39
CA SER A 279 -9.62 9.71 -12.12
C SER A 279 -8.54 10.68 -11.63
N PRO A 280 -8.85 11.61 -10.71
CA PRO A 280 -7.83 12.48 -10.10
C PRO A 280 -6.64 11.71 -9.53
N SER A 281 -6.86 10.54 -8.92
CA SER A 281 -5.80 9.62 -8.44
C SER A 281 -4.75 9.27 -9.52
N PHE A 282 -5.15 9.06 -10.78
CA PHE A 282 -4.21 8.85 -11.90
C PHE A 282 -3.24 10.02 -12.07
N PHE A 283 -3.75 11.25 -12.05
CA PHE A 283 -2.93 12.43 -12.26
C PHE A 283 -2.04 12.71 -11.04
N HIS A 284 -2.53 12.47 -9.83
CA HIS A 284 -1.74 12.58 -8.61
C HIS A 284 -0.59 11.54 -8.58
N LEU A 285 -0.81 10.29 -9.02
CA LEU A 285 0.26 9.32 -9.21
C LEU A 285 1.29 9.78 -10.25
N ALA A 286 0.82 10.31 -11.37
CA ALA A 286 1.67 10.75 -12.48
C ALA A 286 2.64 11.88 -12.08
N HIS A 287 2.32 12.68 -11.06
CA HIS A 287 3.24 13.68 -10.50
C HIS A 287 4.53 13.09 -9.90
N PHE A 288 4.50 11.81 -9.51
CA PHE A 288 5.65 11.06 -9.01
C PHE A 288 6.20 10.12 -10.09
N SER A 289 5.37 9.19 -10.58
CA SER A 289 5.82 8.07 -11.43
C SER A 289 6.41 8.50 -12.78
N THR A 290 5.99 9.65 -13.32
CA THR A 290 6.53 10.19 -14.58
C THR A 290 7.95 10.72 -14.43
N TYR A 291 8.29 11.26 -13.25
CA TYR A 291 9.46 12.12 -13.09
C TYR A 291 10.52 11.53 -12.14
N VAL A 292 10.09 10.77 -11.14
CA VAL A 292 10.95 10.10 -10.16
C VAL A 292 11.27 8.70 -10.67
N LEU A 293 12.40 8.56 -11.35
CA LEU A 293 12.83 7.29 -11.95
C LEU A 293 13.36 6.30 -10.90
N PRO A 294 13.30 4.98 -11.17
CA PRO A 294 13.97 3.99 -10.33
C PRO A 294 15.44 4.33 -10.09
N GLY A 295 15.88 4.25 -8.84
CA GLY A 295 17.23 4.64 -8.40
C GLY A 295 17.39 6.14 -8.05
N SER A 296 16.34 6.95 -8.19
CA SER A 296 16.37 8.35 -7.73
C SER A 296 16.56 8.39 -6.22
N ARG A 297 17.36 9.35 -5.74
CA ARG A 297 17.70 9.48 -4.31
C ARG A 297 16.96 10.65 -3.69
N ARG A 298 16.25 10.41 -2.60
CA ARG A 298 15.60 11.48 -1.84
C ARG A 298 16.65 12.43 -1.27
N VAL A 299 16.42 13.72 -1.40
CA VAL A 299 17.24 14.78 -0.78
C VAL A 299 16.41 15.61 0.19
N ASN A 300 17.10 16.28 1.11
CA ASN A 300 16.44 17.19 2.04
C ASN A 300 15.95 18.43 1.29
N ILE A 301 14.74 18.86 1.65
CA ILE A 301 14.09 20.06 1.14
C ILE A 301 13.77 20.99 2.29
N LYS A 302 14.04 22.28 2.10
CA LYS A 302 13.51 23.36 2.94
C LYS A 302 12.34 23.99 2.21
N LEU A 303 11.19 24.04 2.87
CA LEU A 303 9.96 24.59 2.34
C LEU A 303 9.56 25.83 3.14
N GLN A 304 9.16 26.91 2.49
CA GLN A 304 8.47 28.02 3.11
C GLN A 304 7.08 28.12 2.50
N CYS A 305 6.09 27.71 3.29
CA CYS A 305 4.68 27.78 2.93
C CYS A 305 4.20 29.23 3.03
N GLY A 306 3.54 29.72 1.98
CA GLY A 306 2.85 31.01 2.00
C GLY A 306 1.48 30.96 2.68
N ALA A 307 1.01 29.79 3.12
CA ALA A 307 -0.32 29.63 3.72
C ALA A 307 -0.37 30.15 5.17
N LYS A 308 -1.60 30.18 5.73
CA LYS A 308 -1.84 30.55 7.13
C LYS A 308 -1.08 29.67 8.12
N LYS A 309 -0.85 28.40 7.77
CA LYS A 309 -0.07 27.44 8.55
C LYS A 309 0.95 26.74 7.67
N GLN A 310 2.16 26.55 8.19
CA GLN A 310 3.25 25.91 7.43
C GLN A 310 2.94 24.45 7.08
N GLU A 311 2.20 23.76 7.93
CA GLU A 311 1.80 22.35 7.80
C GLU A 311 0.89 22.03 6.59
N TYR A 312 0.30 23.04 5.95
CA TYR A 312 -0.55 22.87 4.77
C TYR A 312 0.23 22.62 3.48
N CYS A 313 1.53 22.93 3.50
CA CYS A 313 2.40 22.71 2.36
C CYS A 313 3.29 21.50 2.63
N GLN A 314 3.33 20.57 1.69
CA GLN A 314 4.17 19.39 1.80
C GLN A 314 4.98 19.23 0.53
N ALA A 315 6.20 18.72 0.69
CA ALA A 315 7.07 18.50 -0.43
C ALA A 315 8.03 17.35 -0.18
N VAL A 316 8.43 16.70 -1.27
CA VAL A 316 9.55 15.76 -1.33
C VAL A 316 10.40 16.12 -2.53
N ALA A 317 11.70 15.88 -2.42
CA ALA A 317 12.64 16.14 -3.49
C ALA A 317 13.53 14.93 -3.73
N PHE A 318 13.88 14.71 -4.99
CA PHE A 318 14.74 13.64 -5.46
C PHE A 318 15.79 14.17 -6.42
N VAL A 319 16.95 13.52 -6.44
CA VAL A 319 17.95 13.67 -7.50
C VAL A 319 17.91 12.39 -8.35
N ALA A 320 17.88 12.57 -9.67
CA ALA A 320 17.87 11.48 -10.63
C ALA A 320 19.10 10.55 -10.47
N PRO A 321 19.02 9.28 -10.89
CA PRO A 321 20.11 8.32 -10.71
C PRO A 321 21.45 8.77 -11.30
N ASP A 322 21.41 9.48 -12.44
CA ASP A 322 22.57 10.02 -13.13
C ASP A 322 23.06 11.37 -12.57
N GLY A 323 22.33 11.95 -11.62
CA GLY A 323 22.59 13.28 -11.06
C GLY A 323 22.30 14.45 -11.99
N GLY A 324 21.70 14.22 -13.17
CA GLY A 324 21.47 15.24 -14.19
C GLY A 324 20.39 16.26 -13.84
N TYR A 325 19.36 15.82 -13.11
CA TYR A 325 18.26 16.68 -12.68
C TYR A 325 17.74 16.31 -11.29
N ALA A 326 17.02 17.26 -10.70
CA ALA A 326 16.25 17.08 -9.49
C ALA A 326 14.74 17.25 -9.77
N VAL A 327 13.94 16.53 -9.01
CA VAL A 327 12.47 16.59 -9.04
C VAL A 327 12.00 17.05 -7.68
N VAL A 328 11.12 18.05 -7.64
CA VAL A 328 10.43 18.48 -6.43
C VAL A 328 8.94 18.30 -6.66
N VAL A 329 8.30 17.44 -5.86
CA VAL A 329 6.85 17.28 -5.85
C VAL A 329 6.30 18.01 -4.64
N ILE A 330 5.28 18.84 -4.85
CA ILE A 330 4.71 19.74 -3.84
C ILE A 330 3.19 19.62 -3.85
N THR A 331 2.59 19.41 -2.69
CA THR A 331 1.14 19.52 -2.47
C THR A 331 0.83 20.71 -1.57
N ASN A 332 -0.19 21.48 -1.94
CA ASN A 332 -0.59 22.73 -1.29
C ASN A 332 -2.10 22.77 -1.11
N ASP A 333 -2.65 21.72 -0.50
CA ASP A 333 -4.06 21.71 -0.17
C ASP A 333 -4.21 21.80 1.34
N GLU A 334 -5.01 22.76 1.79
CA GLU A 334 -5.47 22.78 3.17
C GLU A 334 -6.59 21.72 3.28
N ILE A 335 -6.41 20.75 4.16
CA ILE A 335 -7.50 19.87 4.57
C ILE A 335 -8.43 20.70 5.45
N THR A 336 -9.61 21.04 4.97
CA THR A 336 -10.69 21.50 5.84
C THR A 336 -11.62 20.35 6.17
N VAL A 337 -11.97 20.26 7.45
CA VAL A 337 -12.90 19.25 7.94
C VAL A 337 -14.32 19.62 7.48
N GLY A 338 -14.93 18.78 6.64
CA GLY A 338 -16.31 18.93 6.17
C GLY A 338 -17.12 17.62 6.27
N PRO A 339 -18.47 17.67 6.20
CA PRO A 339 -19.30 16.46 6.23
C PRO A 339 -19.13 15.65 4.93
N ILE A 340 -19.08 14.30 5.01
CA ILE A 340 -19.16 13.44 3.81
C ILE A 340 -20.54 13.64 3.16
N ALA A 341 -20.57 14.23 1.97
CA ALA A 341 -21.77 14.26 1.15
C ALA A 341 -22.16 12.83 0.72
N GLY A 342 -23.43 12.45 0.93
CA GLY A 342 -23.98 11.16 0.50
C GLY A 342 -23.98 10.03 1.54
N VAL A 343 -23.38 10.23 2.72
CA VAL A 343 -23.48 9.29 3.86
C VAL A 343 -24.53 9.83 4.83
N GLY A 344 -25.81 9.79 4.42
CA GLY A 344 -26.95 10.32 5.17
C GLY A 344 -27.94 9.21 5.52
N GLY A 345 -28.00 8.84 6.79
CA GLY A 345 -28.95 7.90 7.37
C GLY A 345 -28.82 7.93 8.90
N ASP A 346 -29.96 7.80 9.60
CA ASP A 346 -30.11 8.06 11.05
C ASP A 346 -29.56 6.93 11.96
N GLU A 347 -29.00 5.85 11.40
CA GLU A 347 -28.57 4.69 12.19
C GLU A 347 -27.10 4.79 12.68
N PRO A 348 -26.81 4.40 13.95
CA PRO A 348 -25.47 4.45 14.55
C PRO A 348 -24.49 3.42 13.94
N ILE A 349 -23.19 3.70 14.01
CA ILE A 349 -22.13 2.77 13.59
C ILE A 349 -21.77 1.88 14.78
N CYS A 350 -21.96 0.56 14.66
CA CYS A 350 -21.69 -0.37 15.75
C CYS A 350 -20.54 -1.33 15.42
N PHE A 351 -19.59 -1.45 16.35
CA PHE A 351 -18.55 -2.48 16.36
C PHE A 351 -18.90 -3.48 17.47
N GLY A 352 -19.56 -4.58 17.10
CA GLY A 352 -20.09 -5.53 18.07
C GLY A 352 -21.12 -4.88 19.00
N SER A 353 -20.87 -4.92 20.32
CA SER A 353 -21.74 -4.31 21.33
C SER A 353 -21.47 -2.81 21.58
N VAL A 354 -20.47 -2.23 20.92
CA VAL A 354 -20.10 -0.81 21.07
C VAL A 354 -20.65 -0.03 19.88
N CYS A 355 -21.69 0.76 20.13
CA CYS A 355 -22.26 1.66 19.13
C CYS A 355 -21.75 3.08 19.35
N PHE A 356 -21.14 3.65 18.30
CA PHE A 356 -20.83 5.05 18.24
C PHE A 356 -22.02 5.77 17.61
N PRO A 357 -22.56 6.83 18.25
CA PRO A 357 -23.51 7.70 17.55
C PRO A 357 -22.83 8.16 16.25
N ARG A 358 -23.52 8.08 15.10
CA ARG A 358 -22.98 8.66 13.87
C ARG A 358 -22.68 10.12 14.19
N MET A 359 -21.40 10.47 14.31
CA MET A 359 -21.00 11.87 14.26
C MET A 359 -21.53 12.38 12.93
N GLY A 360 -22.41 13.38 12.99
CA GLY A 360 -22.98 14.00 11.79
C GLY A 360 -21.85 14.48 10.90
N GLY A 361 -21.56 13.70 9.85
CA GLY A 361 -20.38 13.83 9.03
C GLY A 361 -19.19 13.03 9.58
N LEU A 362 -18.85 11.93 8.92
CA LEU A 362 -17.43 11.62 8.82
C LEU A 362 -16.74 12.79 8.09
N LEU A 363 -15.48 13.03 8.44
CA LEU A 363 -14.75 14.20 8.00
C LEU A 363 -14.20 13.94 6.60
N ALA A 364 -14.84 14.49 5.56
CA ALA A 364 -14.22 14.55 4.24
C ALA A 364 -13.30 15.78 4.19
N PRO A 365 -12.02 15.63 3.80
CA PRO A 365 -11.17 16.78 3.55
C PRO A 365 -11.72 17.57 2.36
N ALA A 366 -12.23 18.78 2.63
CA ALA A 366 -12.45 19.76 1.58
C ALA A 366 -11.14 20.52 1.33
N LEU A 367 -10.73 20.57 0.05
CA LEU A 367 -9.46 21.17 -0.35
C LEU A 367 -9.61 22.69 -0.30
N ALA A 368 -8.88 23.33 0.60
CA ALA A 368 -8.88 24.78 0.66
C ALA A 368 -7.84 25.39 -0.29
N LYS A 369 -8.29 26.44 -0.98
CA LYS A 369 -7.50 27.23 -1.92
C LYS A 369 -6.70 28.26 -1.12
N GLY A 370 -5.37 28.15 -1.14
CA GLY A 370 -4.50 29.14 -0.52
C GLY A 370 -4.80 30.54 -1.03
N GLN A 371 -4.78 31.52 -0.13
CA GLN A 371 -5.09 32.92 -0.41
C GLN A 371 -3.93 33.64 -1.14
N GLY A 372 -3.48 33.08 -2.27
CA GLY A 372 -2.62 33.78 -3.23
C GLY A 372 -1.14 33.99 -2.87
N ALA A 373 -0.63 33.39 -1.78
CA ALA A 373 0.78 33.49 -1.44
C ALA A 373 1.65 32.46 -2.18
N SER A 374 2.84 32.88 -2.61
CA SER A 374 3.80 32.00 -3.29
C SER A 374 4.50 31.06 -2.33
N LEU A 375 4.94 29.92 -2.84
CA LEU A 375 5.64 28.91 -2.07
C LEU A 375 7.09 28.82 -2.52
N THR A 376 8.02 28.96 -1.58
CA THR A 376 9.45 28.85 -1.89
C THR A 376 10.02 27.53 -1.39
N TRP A 377 10.90 26.96 -2.18
CA TRP A 377 11.59 25.72 -1.85
C TRP A 377 13.09 25.89 -2.03
N THR A 378 13.87 25.10 -1.31
CA THR A 378 15.31 25.01 -1.46
C THR A 378 15.77 23.57 -1.26
N ILE A 379 16.55 23.05 -2.21
CA ILE A 379 17.14 21.71 -2.17
C ILE A 379 18.65 21.80 -2.37
N ARG A 380 19.35 20.70 -2.04
CA ARG A 380 20.76 20.53 -2.42
C ARG A 380 20.87 19.48 -3.52
N CYS A 381 21.57 19.83 -4.60
CA CYS A 381 22.02 18.88 -5.62
C CYS A 381 23.54 18.89 -5.67
N GLY A 382 24.17 17.83 -5.14
CA GLY A 382 25.60 17.81 -4.87
C GLY A 382 26.00 18.97 -3.93
N THR A 383 26.92 19.83 -4.38
CA THR A 383 27.39 21.00 -3.63
C THR A 383 26.55 22.26 -3.86
N ARG A 384 25.61 22.24 -4.82
CA ARG A 384 24.79 23.40 -5.19
C ARG A 384 23.53 23.48 -4.36
N SER A 385 23.14 24.71 -4.01
CA SER A 385 21.81 25.02 -3.46
C SER A 385 20.94 25.53 -4.59
N LEU A 386 19.80 24.87 -4.81
CA LEU A 386 18.81 25.26 -5.83
C LEU A 386 17.55 25.73 -5.10
N SER A 387 17.01 26.87 -5.50
CA SER A 387 15.81 27.45 -4.89
C SER A 387 14.87 27.97 -5.96
N GLY A 388 13.58 27.98 -5.66
CA GLY A 388 12.57 28.52 -6.57
C GLY A 388 11.32 28.96 -5.82
N SER A 389 10.44 29.63 -6.55
CA SER A 389 9.12 30.05 -6.07
C SER A 389 8.07 29.62 -7.08
N ILE A 390 6.97 29.03 -6.59
CA ILE A 390 5.85 28.61 -7.43
C ILE A 390 4.54 29.26 -6.97
N PRO A 391 3.62 29.54 -7.89
CA PRO A 391 2.27 29.97 -7.54
C PRO A 391 1.52 28.80 -6.89
N TRP A 392 0.49 29.12 -6.10
CA TRP A 392 -0.34 28.12 -5.43
C TRP A 392 -1.13 27.25 -6.43
N LYS A 393 -0.94 25.93 -6.35
CA LYS A 393 -1.83 24.91 -6.92
C LYS A 393 -1.88 23.68 -6.01
N ALA A 394 -2.96 22.90 -6.13
CA ALA A 394 -3.22 21.69 -5.34
C ALA A 394 -2.03 20.71 -5.31
N ILE A 395 -1.52 20.33 -6.49
CA ILE A 395 -0.31 19.53 -6.64
C ILE A 395 0.52 20.03 -7.82
N GLN A 396 1.85 20.02 -7.67
CA GLN A 396 2.81 20.48 -8.67
C GLN A 396 4.09 19.66 -8.63
N THR A 397 4.70 19.48 -9.81
CA THR A 397 6.06 18.92 -9.93
C THR A 397 6.96 19.92 -10.63
N VAL A 398 8.16 20.12 -10.08
CA VAL A 398 9.20 20.98 -10.65
C VAL A 398 10.40 20.11 -11.00
N ILE A 399 10.87 20.22 -12.24
CA ILE A 399 12.06 19.50 -12.74
C ILE A 399 13.16 20.53 -12.97
N ILE A 400 14.33 20.29 -12.40
CA ILE A 400 15.40 21.28 -12.33
C ILE A 400 16.71 20.62 -12.76
N PRO A 401 17.43 21.13 -13.77
CA PRO A 401 18.77 20.66 -14.07
C PRO A 401 19.71 20.88 -12.88
N CYS A 402 20.55 19.89 -12.56
CA CYS A 402 21.59 20.04 -11.56
C CYS A 402 22.90 20.61 -12.13
N SER A 403 23.03 20.65 -13.46
CA SER A 403 24.15 21.16 -14.25
C SER A 403 24.25 22.68 -14.28
#